data_AF-A0A383EGY5-F1
#
_entry.id   AF-A0A383EGY5-F1
#
_cell.length_a   1.000
_cell.length_b   1.000
_cell.length_c   1.000
_cell.angle_alpha   90.00
_cell.angle_beta   90.00
_cell.angle_gamma   90.00
#
_symmetry.space_group_name_H-M   'P 1'
#
loop_
_entity.id
_entity.type
_entity.pdbx_description
1 polymer ?
#
loop_
_entity_poly.entity_id
_entity_poly.type
_entity_poly.pdbx_seq_one_letter_code
_entity_poly.pdbx_strand_id
1 'polypeptide(L)'
;MKYYISIHDVAPNNLDSIENIILLMQSKYKINKLCLLVIPGLDWKTQQVEQLISWQNSGIEIAAHGWNHKSKSKTSFFHMIHGLFLSGNCAEHLSKSRDVLVDLMNNSY
;
A
#
# COMPACT_ATOMS: atom_id res chain seq x y z
N MET A 1 3.25 13.37 -26.32
CA MET A 1 2.65 13.57 -24.98
C MET A 1 3.28 12.53 -24.06
N LYS A 2 3.89 12.92 -22.93
CA LYS A 2 4.52 11.98 -21.99
C LYS A 2 3.54 11.73 -20.86
N TYR A 3 2.99 10.53 -20.80
CA TYR A 3 2.09 10.11 -19.73
C TYR A 3 2.89 9.44 -18.62
N TYR A 4 2.52 9.76 -17.38
CA TYR A 4 2.99 9.09 -16.18
C TYR A 4 1.78 8.57 -15.44
N ILE A 5 1.76 7.27 -15.15
CA ILE A 5 0.63 6.63 -14.49
C ILE A 5 1.10 6.05 -13.17
N SER A 6 0.43 6.46 -12.09
CA SER A 6 0.55 5.85 -10.77
C SER A 6 -0.60 4.86 -10.54
N ILE A 7 -0.29 3.62 -10.17
CA ILE A 7 -1.27 2.59 -9.81
C ILE A 7 -1.20 2.39 -8.30
N HIS A 8 -2.32 2.70 -7.61
CA HIS A 8 -2.44 2.68 -6.16
C HIS A 8 -2.93 1.32 -5.63
N ASP A 9 -2.77 1.11 -4.33
CA ASP A 9 -3.25 -0.06 -3.60
C ASP A 9 -2.73 -1.40 -4.13
N VAL A 10 -1.45 -1.48 -4.53
CA VAL A 10 -0.84 -2.75 -4.97
C VAL A 10 -0.61 -3.66 -3.77
N ALA A 11 -1.26 -4.82 -3.78
CA ALA A 11 -1.35 -5.75 -2.66
C ALA A 11 -1.20 -7.22 -3.14
N PRO A 12 -0.88 -8.17 -2.24
CA PRO A 12 -0.75 -9.58 -2.60
C PRO A 12 -1.98 -10.18 -3.28
N ASN A 13 -3.18 -9.76 -2.88
CA ASN A 13 -4.44 -10.33 -3.35
C ASN A 13 -4.90 -9.78 -4.72
N ASN A 14 -4.27 -8.71 -5.23
CA ASN A 14 -4.64 -8.11 -6.51
C ASN A 14 -3.50 -8.11 -7.54
N LEU A 15 -2.36 -8.73 -7.24
CA LEU A 15 -1.16 -8.67 -8.07
C LEU A 15 -1.39 -9.10 -9.52
N ASP A 16 -2.18 -10.15 -9.77
CA ASP A 16 -2.54 -10.61 -11.11
C ASP A 16 -3.34 -9.55 -11.89
N SER A 17 -4.19 -8.79 -11.18
CA SER A 17 -4.94 -7.68 -11.79
C SER A 17 -4.01 -6.51 -12.13
N ILE A 18 -3.04 -6.23 -11.27
CA ILE A 18 -2.00 -5.22 -11.52
C ILE A 18 -1.15 -5.59 -12.74
N GLU A 19 -0.76 -6.85 -12.87
CA GLU A 19 -0.05 -7.35 -14.04
C GLU A 19 -0.82 -7.12 -15.33
N ASN A 20 -2.12 -7.46 -15.35
CA ASN A 20 -2.98 -7.22 -16.50
C ASN A 20 -3.10 -5.73 -16.86
N ILE A 21 -3.14 -4.85 -15.85
CA ILE A 21 -3.14 -3.39 -16.08
C ILE A 21 -1.81 -2.95 -16.70
N ILE A 22 -0.67 -3.41 -16.17
CA ILE A 22 0.67 -3.09 -16.71
C ILE A 22 0.75 -3.54 -18.18
N LEU A 23 0.36 -4.79 -18.46
CA LEU A 23 0.36 -5.34 -19.82
C LEU A 23 -0.54 -4.53 -20.75
N LEU A 24 -1.74 -4.13 -20.30
CA LEU A 24 -2.64 -3.29 -21.08
C LEU A 24 -2.02 -1.91 -21.38
N MET A 25 -1.42 -1.26 -20.37
CA MET A 25 -0.76 0.04 -20.53
C MET A 25 0.40 -0.02 -21.52
N GLN A 26 1.26 -1.02 -21.42
CA GLN A 26 2.43 -1.17 -22.27
C GLN A 26 2.07 -1.65 -23.68
N SER A 27 1.21 -2.66 -23.81
CA SER A 27 0.90 -3.27 -25.11
C SER A 27 -0.04 -2.43 -25.96
N LYS A 28 -1.15 -1.96 -25.38
CA LYS A 28 -2.22 -1.26 -26.09
C LYS A 28 -1.98 0.24 -26.17
N TYR A 29 -1.59 0.85 -25.05
CA TYR A 29 -1.45 2.31 -24.96
C TYR A 29 -0.02 2.81 -25.14
N LYS A 30 0.97 1.90 -25.22
CA LYS A 30 2.41 2.22 -25.34
C LYS A 30 2.90 3.15 -24.22
N ILE A 31 2.31 3.01 -23.03
CA ILE A 31 2.69 3.77 -21.83
C ILE A 31 3.64 2.93 -21.00
N ASN A 32 4.91 3.35 -20.95
CA ASN A 32 5.96 2.62 -20.24
C ASN A 32 6.34 3.28 -18.90
N LYS A 33 5.99 4.55 -18.67
CA LYS A 33 6.33 5.25 -17.44
C LYS A 33 5.25 5.03 -16.39
N LEU A 34 5.43 3.97 -15.61
CA LEU A 34 4.50 3.50 -14.58
C LEU A 34 5.16 3.59 -13.19
N CYS A 35 4.35 3.85 -12.17
CA CYS A 35 4.72 3.76 -10.76
C CYS A 35 3.70 2.93 -10.00
N LEU A 36 4.18 1.91 -9.28
CA LEU A 36 3.37 1.04 -8.44
C LEU A 36 3.50 1.46 -6.99
N LEU A 37 2.36 1.75 -6.38
CA LEU A 37 2.23 2.14 -4.99
C LEU A 37 1.87 0.89 -4.17
N VAL A 38 2.89 0.26 -3.61
CA VAL A 38 2.85 -1.06 -2.96
C VAL A 38 2.57 -0.94 -1.47
N ILE A 39 1.59 -1.70 -0.96
CA ILE A 39 1.24 -1.70 0.46
C ILE A 39 2.20 -2.61 1.25
N PRO A 40 3.08 -2.06 2.11
CA PRO A 40 3.96 -2.86 2.95
C PRO A 40 3.21 -3.49 4.14
N GLY A 41 3.78 -4.56 4.70
CA GLY A 41 3.24 -5.20 5.92
C GLY A 41 2.01 -6.08 5.70
N LEU A 42 1.70 -6.44 4.45
CA LEU A 42 0.78 -7.53 4.10
C LEU A 42 1.54 -8.86 4.00
N ASP A 43 0.80 -9.96 3.90
CA ASP A 43 1.35 -11.32 3.79
C ASP A 43 1.85 -11.60 2.36
N TRP A 44 2.92 -10.90 1.97
CA TRP A 44 3.57 -11.05 0.67
C TRP A 44 4.30 -12.39 0.60
N LYS A 45 3.97 -13.21 -0.40
CA LYS A 45 4.72 -14.42 -0.70
C LYS A 45 6.04 -14.07 -1.40
N THR A 46 7.05 -14.90 -1.22
CA THR A 46 8.38 -14.71 -1.85
C THR A 46 8.26 -14.48 -3.36
N GLN A 47 7.45 -15.27 -4.07
CA GLN A 47 7.26 -15.14 -5.52
C GLN A 47 6.63 -13.80 -5.92
N GLN A 48 5.76 -13.24 -5.07
CA GLN A 48 5.12 -11.95 -5.32
C GLN A 48 6.12 -10.80 -5.13
N VAL A 49 7.03 -10.91 -4.15
CA VAL A 49 8.12 -9.96 -3.97
C VAL A 49 9.11 -10.03 -5.13
N GLU A 50 9.46 -11.24 -5.58
CA GLU A 50 10.29 -11.45 -6.77
C GLU A 50 9.66 -10.83 -8.03
N GLN A 51 8.33 -10.92 -8.18
CA GLN A 51 7.61 -10.27 -9.28
C GLN A 51 7.72 -8.74 -9.21
N LEU A 52 7.57 -8.14 -8.03
CA LEU A 52 7.77 -6.69 -7.84
C LEU A 52 9.21 -6.29 -8.21
N ILE A 53 10.21 -7.05 -7.78
CA ILE A 53 11.63 -6.80 -8.13
C ILE A 53 11.84 -6.91 -9.64
N SER A 54 11.22 -7.90 -10.29
CA SER A 54 11.28 -8.06 -11.75
C SER A 54 10.70 -6.84 -12.47
N TRP A 55 9.53 -6.35 -12.03
CA TRP A 55 8.93 -5.12 -12.56
C TRP A 55 9.83 -3.90 -12.36
N GLN A 56 10.43 -3.76 -11.17
CA GLN A 56 11.39 -2.69 -10.90
C GLN A 56 12.59 -2.73 -11.85
N ASN A 57 13.16 -3.92 -12.06
CA ASN A 57 14.28 -4.14 -12.97
C ASN A 57 13.90 -3.87 -14.44
N SER A 58 12.63 -4.04 -14.81
CA SER A 58 12.11 -3.65 -16.14
C SER A 58 11.85 -2.15 -16.30
N GLY A 59 12.09 -1.34 -15.28
CA GLY A 59 11.95 0.12 -15.32
C GLY A 59 10.63 0.66 -14.78
N ILE A 60 9.82 -0.17 -14.10
CA ILE A 60 8.63 0.30 -13.38
C ILE A 60 9.06 0.87 -12.02
N GLU A 61 8.65 2.10 -11.72
CA GLU A 61 8.95 2.70 -10.42
C GLU A 61 8.10 2.01 -9.34
N ILE A 62 8.68 1.78 -8.16
CA ILE A 62 7.97 1.25 -6.99
C ILE A 62 8.09 2.25 -5.86
N ALA A 63 6.96 2.59 -5.25
CA ALA A 63 6.87 3.43 -4.07
C ALA A 63 6.04 2.73 -3.00
N ALA A 64 6.36 2.93 -1.73
CA ALA A 64 5.53 2.44 -0.64
C ALA A 64 4.20 3.22 -0.58
N HIS A 65 3.11 2.51 -0.28
CA HIS A 65 1.76 3.07 -0.20
C HIS A 65 1.05 2.66 1.08
N GLY A 66 0.92 3.60 2.00
CA GLY A 66 0.25 3.39 3.28
C GLY A 66 0.98 2.43 4.22
N TRP A 67 0.29 2.06 5.29
CA TRP A 67 0.75 1.07 6.27
C TRP A 67 -0.39 0.20 6.75
N ASN A 68 -0.07 -1.06 7.05
CA ASN A 68 -0.93 -1.91 7.85
C ASN A 68 -0.87 -1.49 9.33
N HIS A 69 -1.74 -0.57 9.74
CA HIS A 69 -1.91 -0.17 11.13
C HIS A 69 -2.72 -1.23 11.91
N LYS A 70 -2.16 -2.42 12.10
CA LYS A 70 -2.65 -3.29 13.19
C LYS A 70 -2.07 -2.78 14.50
N SER A 71 -2.85 -1.98 15.23
CA SER A 71 -2.57 -1.67 16.64
C SER A 71 -2.31 -2.99 17.39
N LYS A 72 -1.06 -3.20 17.83
CA LYS A 72 -0.66 -4.39 18.60
C LYS A 72 -1.16 -4.36 20.05
N SER A 73 -1.94 -3.37 20.46
CA SER A 73 -2.40 -3.27 21.85
C SER A 73 -3.90 -3.00 21.92
N LYS A 74 -4.63 -3.99 22.45
CA LYS A 74 -6.00 -3.82 22.94
C LYS A 74 -6.03 -2.67 23.95
N THR A 75 -6.84 -1.66 23.73
CA THR A 75 -7.01 -0.55 24.69
C THR A 75 -8.49 -0.36 24.96
N SER A 76 -8.97 -0.71 26.15
CA SER A 76 -10.29 -0.35 26.73
C SER A 76 -11.59 -0.74 25.99
N PHE A 77 -12.60 -1.16 26.77
CA PHE A 77 -13.97 -1.48 26.32
C PHE A 77 -14.61 -0.33 25.51
N PHE A 78 -14.24 0.91 25.82
CA PHE A 78 -14.69 2.11 25.11
C PHE A 78 -14.20 2.17 23.64
N HIS A 79 -12.95 1.76 23.37
CA HIS A 79 -12.45 1.74 21.98
C HIS A 79 -13.07 0.62 21.15
N MET A 80 -13.45 -0.50 21.77
CA MET A 80 -14.12 -1.59 21.07
C MET A 80 -15.49 -1.15 20.54
N ILE A 81 -16.28 -0.45 21.37
CA ILE A 81 -17.58 0.09 20.95
C ILE A 81 -17.42 1.17 19.87
N HIS A 82 -16.45 2.08 20.04
CA HIS A 82 -16.21 3.14 19.04
C HIS A 82 -15.74 2.56 17.69
N GLY A 83 -14.82 1.59 17.71
CA GLY A 83 -14.31 0.89 16.53
C GLY A 83 -15.41 0.16 15.75
N LEU A 84 -16.34 -0.50 16.46
CA LEU A 84 -17.45 -1.26 15.89
C LEU A 84 -18.58 -0.39 15.33
N PHE A 85 -18.92 0.72 15.99
CA PHE A 85 -20.12 1.51 15.64
C PHE A 85 -19.86 2.75 14.79
N LEU A 86 -18.68 3.37 14.89
CA LEU A 86 -18.46 4.70 14.33
C LEU A 86 -17.34 4.75 13.29
N SER A 87 -16.24 4.02 13.52
CA SER A 87 -15.02 4.26 12.75
C SER A 87 -14.53 3.11 11.89
N GLY A 88 -15.08 1.90 12.00
CA GLY A 88 -14.61 0.73 11.23
C GLY A 88 -13.09 0.48 11.37
N ASN A 89 -12.52 0.79 12.54
CA ASN A 89 -11.09 0.85 12.82
C ASN A 89 -10.25 1.91 12.04
N CYS A 90 -10.86 2.81 11.25
CA CYS A 90 -10.14 3.87 10.52
C CYS A 90 -9.82 5.13 11.37
N ALA A 91 -10.49 5.34 12.51
CA ALA A 91 -10.30 6.53 13.35
C ALA A 91 -9.26 6.37 14.48
N GLU A 92 -8.54 5.24 14.54
CA GLU A 92 -7.50 5.01 15.57
C GLU A 92 -6.30 5.96 15.48
N HIS A 93 -6.21 6.77 14.42
CA HIS A 93 -5.17 7.78 14.24
C HIS A 93 -5.46 9.08 15.00
N LEU A 94 -6.72 9.38 15.28
CA LEU A 94 -7.12 10.60 16.00
C LEU A 94 -6.85 10.51 17.51
N SER A 95 -6.53 9.33 18.03
CA SER A 95 -6.19 9.11 19.44
C SER A 95 -4.68 8.92 19.69
N LYS A 96 -3.84 9.00 18.66
CA LYS A 96 -2.38 8.84 18.81
C LYS A 96 -1.74 10.15 19.26
N SER A 97 -0.81 10.08 20.21
CA SER A 97 -0.02 11.24 20.62
C SER A 97 0.86 11.72 19.47
N ARG A 98 1.20 13.02 19.49
CA ARG A 98 2.04 13.67 18.47
C ARG A 98 3.35 12.91 18.23
N ASP A 99 3.96 12.38 19.28
CA ASP A 99 5.24 11.66 19.19
C ASP A 99 5.10 10.34 18.41
N VAL A 100 3.98 9.63 18.60
CA VAL A 100 3.68 8.40 17.85
C VAL A 100 3.44 8.70 16.37
N LEU A 101 2.84 9.85 16.04
CA LEU A 101 2.65 10.28 14.65
C LEU A 101 3.99 10.64 13.99
N VAL A 102 4.89 11.29 14.71
CA VAL A 102 6.23 11.65 14.21
C VAL A 102 7.08 10.39 13.98
N ASP A 103 7.07 9.44 14.90
CA ASP A 103 7.74 8.15 14.71
C ASP A 103 7.14 7.38 13.53
N LEU A 104 5.82 7.43 13.35
CA LEU A 104 5.18 6.84 12.17
C LEU A 104 5.67 7.50 10.88
N MET A 105 5.73 8.84 10.81
CA MET A 105 6.25 9.52 9.63
C MET A 105 7.73 9.21 9.37
N ASN A 106 8.54 9.07 10.42
CA ASN A 106 9.98 8.83 10.30
C ASN A 106 10.34 7.38 9.94
N ASN A 107 9.46 6.42 10.25
CA ASN A 107 9.65 5.03 9.87
C ASN A 107 9.14 4.74 8.44
N SER A 108 8.63 5.75 7.72
CA SER A 108 8.13 5.61 6.35
C SER A 108 9.34 5.58 5.42
N TYR A 109 9.87 4.38 5.17
CA TYR A 109 10.84 4.13 4.11
C TYR A 109 10.15 3.43 2.95
#